data_AF-A0A2V2CZF0-F1
#
_entry.id   AF-A0A2V2CZF0-F1
#
_cell.length_a   1.000
_cell.length_b   1.000
_cell.length_c   1.000
_cell.angle_alpha   90.00
_cell.angle_beta   90.00
_cell.angle_gamma   90.00
#
_symmetry.space_group_name_H-M   'P 1'
#
loop_
_entity.id
_entity.type
_entity.pdbx_description
1 polymer ?
#
loop_
_entity_poly.entity_id
_entity_poly.type
_entity_poly.pdbx_seq_one_letter_code
_entity_poly.pdbx_strand_id
1 'polypeptide(L)'
;MLKFTDVCFITDNVQALASFYEKLFDVKAEGDETHSIIVLPKFGIAIYSKTAAMNDPPELDCTDYSNDRFYIGFNCDDAATEYERIKSLGICTTPTKPIVWP
;
A
#
# COMPACT_ATOMS: atom_id res chain seq x y z
N MET A 1 13.87 -22.35 4.05
CA MET A 1 12.92 -21.63 4.92
C MET A 1 12.39 -20.45 4.13
N LEU A 2 11.07 -20.38 3.91
CA LEU A 2 10.43 -19.29 3.17
C LEU A 2 10.07 -18.16 4.16
N LYS A 3 10.25 -16.90 3.76
CA LYS A 3 9.91 -15.71 4.55
C LYS A 3 9.06 -14.78 3.70
N PHE A 4 8.05 -14.17 4.31
CA PHE A 4 7.31 -13.09 3.67
C PHE A 4 8.25 -11.88 3.49
N THR A 5 8.23 -11.27 2.31
CA THR A 5 9.10 -10.13 1.98
C THR A 5 8.27 -8.86 1.83
N ASP A 6 7.28 -8.88 0.95
CA ASP A 6 6.55 -7.69 0.54
C ASP A 6 5.21 -8.03 -0.09
N VAL A 7 4.41 -6.98 -0.27
CA VAL A 7 3.33 -6.93 -1.25
C VAL A 7 3.74 -5.97 -2.36
N CYS A 8 3.29 -6.25 -3.59
CA CYS A 8 3.43 -5.32 -4.70
C CYS A 8 2.06 -4.79 -5.12
N PHE A 9 1.89 -3.47 -5.08
CA PHE A 9 0.71 -2.79 -5.63
C PHE A 9 1.00 -2.34 -7.05
N ILE A 10 0.13 -2.75 -7.98
CA ILE A 10 0.16 -2.26 -9.36
C ILE A 10 -0.79 -1.05 -9.44
N THR A 11 -0.29 0.06 -9.97
CA THR A 11 -1.06 1.32 -10.02
C THR A 11 -0.72 2.17 -11.24
N ASP A 12 -1.67 2.98 -11.68
CA ASP A 12 -1.44 4.00 -12.71
C ASP A 12 -0.65 5.22 -12.17
N ASN A 13 -0.50 5.36 -10.84
CA ASN A 13 0.20 6.48 -10.23
C ASN A 13 1.05 6.05 -9.03
N VAL A 14 2.28 5.65 -9.32
CA VAL A 14 3.26 5.18 -8.32
C VAL A 14 3.54 6.24 -7.25
N GLN A 15 3.80 7.49 -7.65
CA GLN A 15 4.18 8.56 -6.73
C GLN A 15 3.04 8.96 -5.78
N ALA A 16 1.79 8.94 -6.25
CA ALA A 16 0.64 9.24 -5.40
C ALA A 16 0.43 8.16 -4.32
N LEU A 17 0.55 6.88 -4.70
CA LEU A 17 0.41 5.78 -3.75
C LEU A 17 1.61 5.70 -2.79
N ALA A 18 2.82 5.98 -3.27
CA ALA A 18 4.00 6.11 -2.42
C ALA A 18 3.80 7.23 -1.38
N SER A 19 3.41 8.43 -1.83
CA SER A 19 3.13 9.58 -0.95
C SER A 19 2.05 9.30 0.09
N PHE A 20 1.06 8.48 -0.24
CA PHE A 20 0.05 8.02 0.72
C PHE A 20 0.68 7.19 1.84
N TYR A 21 1.48 6.18 1.49
CA TYR A 21 2.11 5.30 2.47
C TYR A 21 3.27 5.96 3.23
N GLU A 22 4.01 6.87 2.60
CA GLU A 22 4.97 7.74 3.28
C GLU A 22 4.32 8.49 4.43
N LYS A 23 3.18 9.14 4.18
CA LYS A 23 2.43 9.87 5.21
C LYS A 23 1.83 8.94 6.25
N LEU A 24 1.29 7.79 5.84
CA LEU A 24 0.68 6.84 6.76
C LEU A 24 1.69 6.32 7.78
N PHE A 25 2.89 5.95 7.33
CA PHE A 25 3.92 5.31 8.17
C PHE A 25 5.01 6.27 8.67
N ASP A 26 4.98 7.55 8.25
CA ASP A 26 6.01 8.54 8.54
C ASP A 26 7.42 8.08 8.11
N VAL A 27 7.50 7.61 6.86
CA VAL A 27 8.72 7.10 6.23
C VAL A 27 8.90 7.69 4.84
N LYS A 28 10.06 7.46 4.23
CA LYS A 28 10.32 7.82 2.84
C LYS A 28 10.38 6.59 1.94
N ALA A 29 9.76 6.73 0.78
CA ALA A 29 9.86 5.75 -0.28
C ALA A 29 11.19 5.92 -1.02
N GLU A 30 11.72 4.81 -1.52
CA GLU A 30 12.84 4.81 -2.45
C GLU A 30 12.31 4.48 -3.86
N GLY A 31 12.92 5.03 -4.91
CA GLY A 31 12.54 4.76 -6.31
C GLY A 31 11.95 5.95 -7.05
N ASP A 32 11.18 5.68 -8.11
CA ASP A 32 10.70 6.66 -9.10
C ASP A 32 9.25 6.40 -9.56
N GLU A 33 8.81 7.04 -10.64
CA GLU A 33 7.47 6.85 -11.23
C GLU A 33 7.22 5.46 -11.82
N THR A 34 8.26 4.65 -12.04
CA THR A 34 8.15 3.30 -12.58
C THR A 34 8.04 2.28 -11.45
N HIS A 35 8.96 2.34 -10.48
CA HIS A 35 8.98 1.45 -9.33
C HIS A 35 9.41 2.19 -8.07
N SER A 36 8.64 2.04 -7.00
CA SER A 36 8.96 2.59 -5.68
C SER A 36 8.73 1.57 -4.57
N ILE A 37 9.44 1.72 -3.46
CA ILE A 37 9.33 0.82 -2.29
C ILE A 37 9.27 1.61 -0.99
N ILE A 38 8.34 1.22 -0.11
CA ILE A 38 8.30 1.62 1.30
C ILE A 38 8.89 0.47 2.12
N VAL A 39 9.97 0.74 2.86
CA VAL A 39 10.62 -0.26 3.72
C VAL A 39 10.12 -0.10 5.16
N LEU A 40 9.42 -1.12 5.67
CA LEU A 40 9.00 -1.21 7.07
C LEU A 40 9.84 -2.29 7.79
N PRO A 41 9.90 -2.30 9.13
CA PRO A 41 10.81 -3.19 9.87
C PRO A 41 10.69 -4.70 9.58
N LYS A 42 9.53 -5.16 9.07
CA LYS A 42 9.25 -6.61 8.86
C LYS A 42 8.78 -6.97 7.45
N PHE A 43 8.45 -5.99 6.61
CA PHE A 43 8.02 -6.22 5.23
C PHE A 43 8.17 -4.94 4.40
N GLY A 44 8.20 -5.09 3.09
CA GLY A 44 8.14 -3.99 2.13
C GLY A 44 6.74 -3.79 1.55
N ILE A 45 6.47 -2.58 1.09
CA ILE A 45 5.39 -2.31 0.14
C ILE A 45 6.04 -1.84 -1.15
N ALA A 46 6.09 -2.71 -2.14
CA ALA A 46 6.49 -2.36 -3.50
C ALA A 46 5.29 -1.73 -4.22
N ILE A 47 5.57 -0.74 -5.06
CA ILE A 47 4.59 -0.01 -5.85
C ILE A 47 5.13 0.05 -7.27
N TYR A 48 4.39 -0.52 -8.20
CA TYR A 48 4.83 -0.69 -9.57
C TYR A 48 3.85 -0.10 -10.58
N SER A 49 4.41 0.54 -11.60
CA SER A 49 3.65 1.15 -12.69
C SER A 49 2.88 0.08 -13.44
N LYS A 50 1.57 0.29 -13.61
CA LYS A 50 0.72 -0.58 -14.42
C LYS A 50 1.24 -0.73 -15.84
N THR A 51 1.68 0.37 -16.45
CA THR A 51 2.24 0.37 -17.80
C THR A 51 3.49 -0.49 -17.88
N ALA A 52 4.38 -0.41 -16.89
CA ALA A 52 5.60 -1.23 -16.85
C ALA A 52 5.26 -2.71 -16.56
N ALA A 53 4.34 -2.96 -15.64
CA ALA A 53 3.85 -4.30 -15.31
C ALA A 53 3.24 -5.04 -16.51
N MET A 54 2.58 -4.34 -17.43
CA MET A 54 2.03 -4.95 -18.66
C MET A 54 3.10 -5.24 -19.72
N ASN A 55 4.30 -4.65 -19.61
CA ASN A 55 5.39 -4.81 -20.58
C ASN A 55 6.45 -5.85 -20.14
N ASP A 56 6.61 -6.07 -18.83
CA ASP A 56 7.67 -6.94 -18.28
C ASP A 56 7.34 -8.44 -18.40
N PRO A 57 6.21 -8.94 -17.87
CA PRO A 57 5.78 -10.33 -18.05
C PRO A 57 4.62 -10.40 -19.05
N PRO A 58 4.75 -11.12 -20.18
CA PRO A 58 3.69 -11.19 -21.20
C PRO A 58 2.39 -11.87 -20.71
N GLU A 59 2.43 -12.50 -19.53
CA GLU A 59 1.33 -13.28 -18.95
C GLU A 59 0.54 -12.50 -17.88
N LEU A 60 1.03 -11.33 -17.46
CA LEU A 60 0.38 -10.53 -16.42
C LEU A 60 -0.72 -9.66 -17.03
N ASP A 61 -1.95 -10.17 -17.04
CA ASP A 61 -3.12 -9.40 -17.48
C ASP A 61 -3.60 -8.46 -16.35
N CYS A 62 -3.19 -7.20 -16.43
CA CYS A 62 -3.66 -6.14 -15.53
C CYS A 62 -4.95 -5.45 -16.03
N THR A 63 -5.64 -6.01 -17.02
CA THR A 63 -6.83 -5.41 -17.64
C THR A 63 -8.15 -6.03 -17.16
N ASP A 64 -8.10 -7.23 -16.56
CA ASP A 64 -9.25 -7.88 -15.93
C ASP A 64 -9.33 -7.52 -14.43
N TYR A 65 -10.27 -6.65 -14.08
CA TYR A 65 -10.50 -6.18 -12.72
C TYR A 65 -11.47 -7.06 -11.91
N SER A 66 -11.80 -8.26 -12.39
CA SER A 66 -12.91 -9.04 -11.84
C SER A 66 -12.73 -9.47 -10.38
N ASN A 67 -11.55 -9.30 -9.75
CA ASN A 67 -11.36 -9.62 -8.33
C ASN A 67 -10.22 -8.90 -7.57
N ASP A 68 -9.81 -7.70 -7.99
CA ASP A 68 -8.58 -7.01 -7.49
C ASP A 68 -8.65 -6.45 -6.06
N ARG A 69 -9.69 -6.80 -5.31
CA ARG A 69 -9.90 -6.27 -3.95
C ARG A 69 -9.31 -7.22 -2.94
N PHE A 70 -8.05 -7.00 -2.60
CA PHE A 70 -7.45 -7.58 -1.41
C PHE A 70 -7.28 -6.52 -0.33
N TYR A 71 -7.15 -6.98 0.91
CA TYR A 71 -6.92 -6.13 2.06
C TYR A 71 -5.58 -6.50 2.69
N ILE A 72 -4.83 -5.49 3.12
CA ILE A 72 -3.65 -5.67 3.95
C ILE A 72 -4.01 -5.20 5.35
N GLY A 73 -3.90 -6.11 6.32
CA GLY A 73 -4.06 -5.81 7.73
C GLY A 73 -2.75 -5.41 8.37
N PHE A 74 -2.78 -4.37 9.19
CA PHE A 74 -1.66 -3.94 10.02
C PHE A 74 -2.09 -4.02 11.47
N ASN A 75 -1.27 -4.65 12.31
CA ASN A 75 -1.52 -4.67 13.75
C ASN A 75 -1.08 -3.33 14.35
N CYS A 76 -1.88 -2.81 15.26
CA CYS A 76 -1.56 -1.67 16.11
C CYS A 76 -1.99 -1.98 17.54
N ASP A 77 -1.37 -1.31 18.52
CA ASP A 77 -1.64 -1.56 19.94
C ASP A 77 -3.01 -1.00 20.36
N ASP A 78 -3.41 0.14 19.80
CA ASP A 78 -4.68 0.80 20.05
C ASP A 78 -5.28 1.35 18.75
N ALA A 79 -6.32 0.70 18.25
CA ALA A 79 -7.00 1.07 17.02
C ALA A 79 -7.73 2.43 17.10
N ALA A 80 -8.19 2.86 18.28
CA ALA A 80 -8.88 4.13 18.45
C ALA A 80 -7.89 5.31 18.38
N THR A 81 -6.75 5.17 19.05
CA THR A 81 -5.65 6.15 18.97
C THR A 81 -5.11 6.23 17.53
N GLU A 82 -4.89 5.08 16.88
CA GLU A 82 -4.39 5.03 15.51
C GLU A 82 -5.39 5.61 14.50
N TYR A 83 -6.69 5.42 14.73
CA TYR A 83 -7.73 6.04 13.92
C TYR A 83 -7.68 7.58 13.96
N GLU A 84 -7.59 8.19 15.13
CA GLU A 84 -7.51 9.66 15.24
C GLU A 84 -6.19 10.18 14.64
N ARG A 85 -5.08 9.44 14.77
CA ARG A 85 -3.82 9.76 14.09
C ARG A 85 -4.02 9.78 12.57
N ILE A 86 -4.50 8.69 11.99
CA ILE A 86 -4.71 8.57 10.54
C ILE A 86 -5.65 9.65 10.01
N LYS A 87 -6.73 9.94 10.73
CA LYS A 87 -7.67 11.01 10.39
C LYS A 87 -7.00 12.38 10.38
N SER A 88 -6.09 12.66 11.32
CA SER A 88 -5.36 13.93 11.37
C SER A 88 -4.39 14.13 10.21
N LEU A 89 -3.94 13.06 9.55
CA LEU A 89 -3.00 13.13 8.42
C LEU A 89 -3.63 13.69 7.14
N GLY A 90 -4.97 13.70 7.04
CA GLY A 90 -5.67 14.18 5.84
C GLY A 90 -5.37 13.37 4.57
N ILE A 91 -4.89 12.12 4.72
CA ILE A 91 -4.53 11.23 3.60
C ILE A 91 -5.75 10.57 2.93
N CYS A 92 -6.90 10.59 3.60
CA CYS A 92 -8.17 10.16 3.05
C CYS A 92 -9.30 11.06 3.55
N THR A 93 -10.37 11.21 2.77
CA THR A 93 -11.51 12.07 3.11
C THR A 93 -12.31 11.56 4.30
N THR A 94 -12.42 10.23 4.47
CA THR A 94 -13.16 9.63 5.58
C THR A 94 -12.62 8.23 5.89
N PRO A 95 -11.64 8.09 6.81
CA PRO A 95 -11.23 6.76 7.27
C PRO A 95 -12.42 6.08 7.96
N THR A 96 -12.62 4.80 7.70
CA THR A 96 -13.66 4.01 8.36
C THR A 96 -13.37 3.91 9.85
N LYS A 97 -14.35 4.24 10.69
CA LYS A 97 -14.21 4.14 12.14
C LYS A 97 -14.00 2.66 12.53
N PRO A 98 -13.03 2.34 13.40
CA PRO A 98 -12.82 0.97 13.87
C PRO A 98 -14.09 0.41 14.51
N ILE A 99 -14.44 -0.82 14.15
CA ILE A 99 -15.49 -1.59 14.79
C ILE A 99 -14.78 -2.65 15.63
N VAL A 100 -15.07 -2.67 16.94
CA VAL A 100 -14.59 -3.74 17.81
C VAL A 100 -15.46 -4.96 17.51
N TRP A 101 -14.84 -6.04 17.05
CA TRP A 101 -15.52 -7.32 16.93
C TRP A 101 -15.84 -7.83 18.34
N PRO A 102 -17.08 -8.32 18.61
CA PRO A 102 -17.45 -8.88 19.90
C PRO A 102 -16.60 -10.11 20.28
#